data_AF-A0A2E7TLH5-F1
#
_entry.id   AF-A0A2E7TLH5-F1
#
_cell.length_a   1.000
_cell.length_b   1.000
_cell.length_c   1.000
_cell.angle_alpha   90.00
_cell.angle_beta   90.00
_cell.angle_gamma   90.00
#
_symmetry.space_group_name_H-M   'P 1'
#
loop_
_entity.id
_entity.type
_entity.pdbx_description
1 polymer ?
#
loop_
_entity_poly.entity_id
_entity_poly.type
_entity_poly.pdbx_seq_one_letter_code
_entity_poly.pdbx_strand_id
1 'polypeptide(L)'
;MSEKQVNEVAVEEVEETLDTDNIKQLRQEYKKLKAENKQFKTQAMDSALTSMGLSSDKGLGKAVTKLYDGDVTVEAIQDFVNTEFGEDVINTDTPEPAAPPTENVIEAQSRVEQLNKLGVDNEPADALQQAVNYINDPDTSVKNSIGAKLAMMDKIKEQDKQ
;
A
#
# COMPACT_ATOMS: atom_id res chain seq x y z
N MET A 1 -55.39 -43.14 -56.14
CA MET A 1 -55.64 -41.86 -56.84
C MET A 1 -56.15 -40.89 -55.78
N SER A 2 -55.45 -39.88 -55.27
CA SER A 2 -54.15 -39.29 -55.58
C SER A 2 -53.75 -38.41 -54.39
N GLU A 3 -52.43 -38.34 -54.15
CA GLU A 3 -51.67 -37.16 -53.70
C GLU A 3 -52.08 -36.55 -52.34
N LYS A 4 -51.39 -36.77 -51.22
CA LYS A 4 -49.96 -36.51 -50.93
C LYS A 4 -49.48 -35.18 -51.53
N GLN A 5 -49.76 -34.09 -50.83
CA GLN A 5 -48.91 -32.89 -50.92
C GLN A 5 -48.44 -32.56 -49.51
N VAL A 6 -47.21 -33.00 -49.25
CA VAL A 6 -46.40 -32.70 -48.09
C VAL A 6 -46.00 -31.23 -48.23
N ASN A 7 -46.48 -30.37 -47.34
CA ASN A 7 -45.93 -29.02 -47.20
C ASN A 7 -44.91 -29.07 -46.07
N GLU A 8 -43.77 -29.66 -46.37
CA GLU A 8 -42.54 -29.67 -45.56
C GLU A 8 -41.79 -28.40 -45.96
N VAL A 9 -42.18 -27.27 -45.37
CA VAL A 9 -41.44 -26.02 -45.47
C VAL A 9 -41.34 -25.43 -44.06
N ALA A 10 -40.13 -25.46 -43.53
CA ALA A 10 -39.62 -24.66 -42.41
C ALA A 10 -40.25 -24.91 -41.03
N VAL A 11 -39.82 -25.98 -40.35
CA VAL A 11 -39.87 -26.05 -38.88
C VAL A 11 -38.47 -26.22 -38.26
N GLU A 12 -37.46 -26.57 -39.04
CA GLU A 12 -36.14 -26.96 -38.52
C GLU A 12 -35.17 -25.79 -38.24
N GLU A 13 -35.51 -24.54 -38.59
CA GLU A 13 -34.65 -23.37 -38.30
C GLU A 13 -35.11 -22.53 -37.09
N VAL A 14 -36.20 -22.90 -36.43
CA VAL A 14 -36.71 -22.15 -35.25
C VAL A 14 -36.18 -22.71 -33.93
N GLU A 15 -35.66 -23.94 -33.89
CA GLU A 15 -35.20 -24.57 -32.64
C GLU A 15 -33.77 -24.12 -32.22
N GLU A 16 -32.85 -23.90 -33.17
CA GLU A 16 -31.47 -23.48 -32.86
C GLU A 16 -31.34 -22.02 -32.38
N THR A 17 -32.26 -21.14 -32.78
CA THR A 17 -32.23 -19.73 -32.36
C THR A 17 -32.80 -19.53 -30.96
N LEU A 18 -33.77 -20.35 -30.56
CA LEU A 18 -34.35 -20.33 -29.21
C LEU A 18 -33.36 -20.86 -28.15
N ASP A 19 -32.55 -21.87 -28.47
CA ASP A 19 -31.56 -22.41 -27.53
C ASP A 19 -30.41 -21.45 -27.25
N THR A 20 -29.89 -20.71 -28.26
CA THR A 20 -28.79 -19.77 -28.02
C THR A 20 -29.21 -18.56 -27.20
N ASP A 21 -30.44 -18.08 -27.37
CA ASP A 21 -30.98 -16.97 -26.59
C ASP A 21 -31.41 -17.42 -25.18
N ASN A 22 -31.98 -18.63 -25.04
CA ASN A 22 -32.20 -19.24 -23.72
C ASN A 22 -30.89 -19.46 -22.95
N ILE A 23 -29.81 -19.92 -23.62
CA ILE A 23 -28.49 -20.07 -22.99
C ILE A 23 -27.90 -18.71 -22.59
N LYS A 24 -28.08 -17.65 -23.40
CA LYS A 24 -27.65 -16.30 -23.02
C LYS A 24 -28.44 -15.77 -21.82
N GLN A 25 -29.76 -15.95 -21.82
CA GLN A 25 -30.63 -15.57 -20.69
C GLN A 25 -30.22 -16.34 -19.42
N LEU A 26 -30.01 -17.65 -19.52
CA LEU A 26 -29.57 -18.49 -18.41
C LEU A 26 -28.20 -18.08 -17.87
N ARG A 27 -27.26 -17.69 -18.74
CA ARG A 27 -25.96 -17.13 -18.33
C ARG A 27 -26.11 -15.77 -17.64
N GLN A 28 -27.00 -14.92 -18.12
CA GLN A 28 -27.29 -13.63 -17.51
C GLN A 28 -27.95 -13.81 -16.13
N GLU A 29 -28.92 -14.71 -16.02
CA GLU A 29 -29.55 -15.08 -14.76
C GLU A 29 -28.54 -15.71 -13.80
N TYR A 30 -27.70 -16.62 -14.25
CA TYR A 30 -26.63 -17.19 -13.42
C TYR A 30 -25.65 -16.11 -12.93
N LYS A 31 -25.26 -15.18 -13.79
CA LYS A 31 -24.40 -14.06 -13.42
C LYS A 31 -25.08 -13.13 -12.40
N LYS A 32 -26.37 -12.85 -12.61
CA LYS A 32 -27.19 -12.03 -11.69
C LYS A 32 -27.35 -12.73 -10.35
N LEU A 33 -27.73 -14.00 -10.34
CA LEU A 33 -27.92 -14.81 -9.14
C LEU A 33 -26.60 -15.00 -8.38
N LYS A 34 -25.48 -15.12 -9.09
CA LYS A 34 -24.14 -15.13 -8.48
C LYS A 34 -23.77 -13.78 -7.86
N ALA A 35 -24.13 -12.68 -8.51
CA ALA A 35 -23.91 -11.34 -7.96
C ALA A 35 -24.78 -11.08 -6.73
N GLU A 36 -26.06 -11.47 -6.77
CA GLU A 36 -26.99 -11.40 -5.65
C GLU A 36 -26.51 -12.28 -4.49
N ASN A 37 -26.12 -13.53 -4.73
CA ASN A 37 -25.56 -14.40 -3.69
C ASN A 37 -24.31 -13.78 -3.04
N LYS A 38 -23.43 -13.18 -3.85
CA LYS A 38 -22.25 -12.50 -3.31
C LYS A 38 -22.65 -11.32 -2.43
N GLN A 39 -23.61 -10.51 -2.88
CA GLN A 39 -24.13 -9.38 -2.10
C GLN A 39 -24.79 -9.84 -0.80
N PHE A 40 -25.62 -10.88 -0.84
CA PHE A 40 -26.25 -11.45 0.35
C PHE A 40 -25.21 -12.02 1.32
N LYS A 41 -24.19 -12.73 0.83
CA LYS A 41 -23.09 -13.23 1.67
C LYS A 41 -22.33 -12.07 2.31
N THR A 42 -22.02 -11.02 1.56
CA THR A 42 -21.35 -9.82 2.10
C THR A 42 -22.21 -9.14 3.16
N GLN A 43 -23.50 -8.92 2.91
CA GLN A 43 -24.41 -8.29 3.88
C GLN A 43 -24.61 -9.13 5.14
N ALA A 44 -24.72 -10.45 5.00
CA ALA A 44 -24.82 -11.37 6.13
C ALA A 44 -23.54 -11.36 6.98
N MET A 45 -22.37 -11.34 6.32
CA MET A 45 -21.07 -11.21 6.98
C MET A 45 -20.95 -9.87 7.70
N ASP A 46 -21.32 -8.76 7.05
CA ASP A 46 -21.31 -7.43 7.65
C ASP A 46 -22.22 -7.36 8.88
N SER A 47 -23.39 -7.99 8.82
CA SER A 47 -24.35 -8.04 9.94
C SER A 47 -23.79 -8.85 11.10
N ALA A 48 -23.19 -10.01 10.84
CA ALA A 48 -22.59 -10.86 11.87
C ALA A 48 -21.38 -10.16 12.51
N LEU A 49 -20.50 -9.55 11.71
CA LEU A 49 -19.37 -8.75 12.22
C LEU A 49 -19.85 -7.56 13.07
N THR A 50 -20.87 -6.83 12.60
CA THR A 50 -21.45 -5.70 13.34
C THR A 50 -22.02 -6.14 14.69
N SER A 51 -22.65 -7.32 14.75
CA SER A 51 -23.16 -7.88 16.01
C SER A 51 -22.07 -8.20 17.03
N MET A 52 -20.83 -8.42 16.55
CA MET A 52 -19.63 -8.64 17.35
C MET A 52 -18.86 -7.34 17.66
N GLY A 53 -19.35 -6.18 17.22
CA GLY A 53 -18.63 -4.91 17.36
C GLY A 53 -17.51 -4.69 16.34
N LEU A 54 -17.43 -5.53 15.30
CA LEU A 54 -16.42 -5.46 14.24
C LEU A 54 -16.96 -4.78 12.97
N SER A 55 -16.06 -4.24 12.15
CA SER A 55 -16.40 -3.62 10.87
C SER A 55 -15.68 -4.32 9.72
N SER A 56 -16.41 -4.67 8.65
CA SER A 56 -15.85 -5.31 7.46
C SER A 56 -14.85 -4.46 6.67
N ASP A 57 -14.84 -3.14 6.90
CA ASP A 57 -13.96 -2.21 6.21
C ASP A 57 -12.67 -1.90 6.98
N LYS A 58 -12.57 -2.30 8.26
CA LYS A 58 -11.48 -1.89 9.16
C LYS A 58 -10.96 -3.05 10.02
N GLY A 59 -9.66 -2.99 10.33
CA GLY A 59 -9.01 -3.87 11.31
C GLY A 59 -9.32 -5.35 11.13
N LEU A 60 -9.68 -6.00 12.24
CA LEU A 60 -9.99 -7.43 12.32
C LEU A 60 -11.17 -7.82 11.42
N GLY A 61 -12.24 -7.04 11.36
CA GLY A 61 -13.40 -7.36 10.51
C GLY A 61 -13.05 -7.37 9.00
N LYS A 62 -12.12 -6.53 8.55
CA LYS A 62 -11.58 -6.58 7.17
C LYS A 62 -10.72 -7.82 6.89
N ALA A 63 -10.00 -8.29 7.91
CA ALA A 63 -9.21 -9.51 7.77
C ALA A 63 -10.14 -10.73 7.69
N VAL A 64 -11.17 -10.78 8.54
CA VAL A 64 -12.19 -11.82 8.54
C VAL A 64 -12.93 -11.87 7.20
N THR A 65 -13.41 -10.74 6.66
CA THR A 65 -14.09 -10.75 5.34
C THR A 65 -13.21 -11.23 4.17
N LYS A 66 -11.89 -11.21 4.32
CA LYS A 66 -10.94 -11.67 3.30
C LYS A 66 -10.50 -13.12 3.48
N LEU A 67 -10.41 -13.58 4.73
CA LEU A 67 -9.85 -14.89 5.06
C LEU A 67 -10.94 -15.93 5.34
N TYR A 68 -12.14 -15.49 5.72
CA TYR A 68 -13.23 -16.36 6.11
C TYR A 68 -14.23 -16.59 4.97
N ASP A 69 -14.23 -17.81 4.45
CA ASP A 69 -15.15 -18.25 3.39
C ASP A 69 -16.29 -19.16 3.89
N GLY A 70 -16.34 -19.43 5.20
CA GLY A 70 -17.31 -20.33 5.84
C GLY A 70 -18.71 -19.74 6.03
N ASP A 71 -19.42 -20.29 7.00
CA ASP A 71 -20.79 -19.93 7.35
C ASP A 71 -20.86 -18.55 8.01
N VAL A 72 -21.73 -17.67 7.53
CA VAL A 72 -21.89 -16.28 7.98
C VAL A 72 -22.60 -16.15 9.35
N THR A 73 -22.46 -17.13 10.23
CA THR A 73 -23.01 -17.13 11.58
C THR A 73 -22.03 -16.52 12.58
N VAL A 74 -22.55 -15.88 13.63
CA VAL A 74 -21.76 -15.22 14.67
C VAL A 74 -20.80 -16.20 15.34
N GLU A 75 -21.28 -17.39 15.69
CA GLU A 75 -20.49 -18.45 16.34
C GLU A 75 -19.31 -18.90 15.47
N ALA A 76 -19.55 -19.19 14.19
CA ALA A 76 -18.50 -19.70 13.31
C ALA A 76 -17.45 -18.62 12.97
N ILE A 77 -17.87 -17.36 12.87
CA ILE A 77 -16.95 -16.22 12.72
C ILE A 77 -16.14 -16.01 14.00
N GLN A 78 -16.76 -16.12 15.18
CA GLN A 78 -16.07 -16.01 16.45
C GLN A 78 -15.03 -17.11 16.63
N ASP A 79 -15.37 -18.36 16.32
CA ASP A 79 -14.43 -19.50 16.36
C ASP A 79 -13.25 -19.29 15.39
N PHE A 80 -13.53 -18.81 14.18
CA PHE A 80 -12.49 -18.46 13.21
C PHE A 80 -11.58 -17.35 13.74
N VAL A 81 -12.17 -16.30 14.30
CA VAL A 81 -11.41 -15.18 14.87
C VAL A 81 -10.52 -15.66 16.01
N ASN A 82 -11.06 -16.48 16.92
CA ASN A 82 -10.30 -17.03 18.04
C ASN A 82 -9.16 -17.95 17.58
N THR A 83 -9.39 -18.74 16.52
CA THR A 83 -8.38 -19.66 15.98
C THR A 83 -7.25 -18.93 15.26
N GLU A 84 -7.57 -17.92 14.46
CA GLU A 84 -6.59 -17.24 13.59
C GLU A 84 -5.93 -16.04 14.26
N PHE A 85 -6.62 -15.36 15.18
CA PHE A 85 -6.15 -14.11 15.80
C PHE A 85 -5.93 -14.23 17.31
N GLY A 86 -6.32 -15.34 17.94
CA GLY A 86 -6.19 -15.60 19.37
C GLY A 86 -7.48 -15.30 20.15
N GLU A 87 -7.56 -15.76 21.39
CA GLU A 87 -8.70 -15.47 22.27
C GLU A 87 -8.71 -13.97 22.67
N ASP A 88 -9.91 -13.38 22.79
CA ASP A 88 -10.20 -12.00 23.24
C ASP A 88 -9.99 -10.80 22.27
N VAL A 89 -9.60 -11.02 21.01
CA VAL A 89 -9.36 -9.92 20.03
C VAL A 89 -10.62 -9.11 19.67
N ILE A 90 -11.80 -9.67 19.91
CA ILE A 90 -13.10 -9.05 19.60
C ILE A 90 -13.47 -7.99 20.64
N ASN A 91 -13.06 -8.19 21.91
CA ASN A 91 -13.35 -7.28 23.02
C ASN A 91 -12.28 -6.19 23.21
N THR A 92 -11.14 -6.31 22.52
CA THR A 92 -10.12 -5.27 22.54
C THR A 92 -10.53 -4.15 21.58
N ASP A 93 -11.32 -3.21 22.08
CA ASP A 93 -11.64 -1.92 21.42
C ASP A 93 -10.40 -0.99 21.35
N THR A 94 -9.22 -1.58 21.22
CA THR A 94 -7.95 -0.88 21.16
C THR A 94 -7.25 -1.41 19.92
N PRO A 95 -6.94 -0.55 18.93
CA PRO A 95 -5.84 -0.89 18.05
C PRO A 95 -4.68 -1.17 18.99
N GLU A 96 -4.11 -2.36 18.95
CA GLU A 96 -2.82 -2.58 19.58
C GLU A 96 -1.93 -1.43 19.08
N PRO A 97 -1.46 -0.54 19.97
CA PRO A 97 -0.53 0.49 19.53
C PRO A 97 0.59 -0.28 18.87
N ALA A 98 0.87 0.03 17.60
CA ALA A 98 1.92 -0.60 16.82
C ALA A 98 3.08 -0.88 17.76
N ALA A 99 3.41 -2.17 17.96
CA ALA A 99 4.40 -2.61 18.93
C ALA A 99 5.55 -1.60 18.90
N PRO A 100 5.95 -1.04 20.07
CA PRO A 100 6.86 0.10 20.11
C PRO A 100 8.01 -0.20 19.16
N PRO A 101 8.31 0.71 18.21
CA PRO A 101 9.27 0.43 17.16
C PRO A 101 10.51 -0.16 17.81
N THR A 102 10.84 -1.40 17.45
CA THR A 102 12.02 -2.07 17.99
C THR A 102 13.19 -1.10 17.88
N GLU A 103 14.09 -1.09 18.85
CA GLU A 103 15.18 -0.10 18.96
C GLU A 103 15.90 0.19 17.61
N ASN A 104 16.04 -0.85 16.78
CA ASN A 104 16.55 -0.79 15.41
C ASN A 104 15.80 0.18 14.46
N VAL A 105 14.48 0.28 14.57
CA VAL A 105 13.62 1.15 13.74
C VAL A 105 13.74 2.62 14.17
N ILE A 106 13.81 2.87 15.48
CA ILE A 106 14.05 4.22 16.03
C ILE A 106 15.43 4.71 15.62
N GLU A 107 16.44 3.85 15.72
CA GLU A 107 17.80 4.18 15.31
C GLU A 107 17.90 4.42 13.80
N ALA A 108 17.24 3.60 12.99
CA ALA A 108 17.19 3.78 11.55
C ALA A 108 16.54 5.11 11.14
N GLN A 109 15.44 5.51 11.81
CA GLN A 109 14.79 6.80 11.56
C GLN A 109 15.70 7.97 11.93
N SER A 110 16.38 7.91 13.09
CA SER A 110 17.35 8.92 13.50
C SER A 110 18.52 9.05 12.52
N ARG A 111 19.07 7.94 12.03
CA ARG A 111 20.14 7.94 11.02
C ARG A 111 19.69 8.55 9.70
N VAL A 112 18.46 8.26 9.24
CA VAL A 112 17.91 8.84 8.00
C VAL A 112 17.69 10.34 8.14
N GLU A 113 17.20 10.81 9.29
CA GLU A 113 17.05 12.25 9.54
C GLU A 113 18.41 12.98 9.58
N GLN A 114 19.43 12.36 10.18
CA GLN A 114 20.80 12.90 10.16
C GLN A 114 21.37 12.93 8.74
N LEU A 115 21.17 11.87 7.95
CA LEU A 115 21.59 11.82 6.54
C LEU A 115 20.88 12.88 5.69
N ASN A 116 19.57 13.10 5.93
CA ASN A 116 18.84 14.15 5.23
C ASN A 116 19.32 15.55 5.61
N LYS A 117 19.72 15.80 6.87
CA LYS A 117 20.34 17.06 7.29
C LYS A 117 21.73 17.26 6.72
N LEU A 118 22.51 16.19 6.57
CA LEU A 118 23.85 16.22 5.97
C LEU A 118 23.80 16.33 4.43
N GLY A 119 22.72 15.85 3.80
CA GLY A 119 22.59 15.74 2.35
C GLY A 119 22.05 16.98 1.64
N VAL A 120 21.58 18.01 2.36
CA VAL A 120 20.92 19.18 1.73
C VAL A 120 21.83 20.38 1.51
N ASP A 121 22.92 20.58 2.27
CA ASP A 121 23.75 21.78 2.12
C ASP A 121 25.25 21.46 2.21
N ASN A 122 25.80 20.86 1.15
CA ASN A 122 27.25 20.87 0.97
C ASN A 122 27.58 21.24 -0.47
N GLU A 123 27.21 22.46 -0.87
CA GLU A 123 28.02 23.14 -1.87
C GLU A 123 29.47 23.13 -1.34
N PRO A 124 30.46 22.71 -2.15
CA PRO A 124 31.85 22.72 -1.70
C PRO A 124 32.19 24.15 -1.32
N ALA A 125 32.29 24.42 -0.02
CA ALA A 125 32.63 25.74 0.49
C ALA A 125 33.88 26.21 -0.25
N ASP A 126 33.76 27.34 -0.95
CA ASP A 126 34.81 27.91 -1.76
C ASP A 126 36.12 27.87 -0.96
N ALA A 127 37.14 27.20 -1.51
CA ALA A 127 38.41 26.98 -0.84
C ALA A 127 39.06 28.31 -0.41
N LEU A 128 38.76 29.40 -1.13
CA LEU A 128 39.16 30.75 -0.76
C LEU A 128 38.44 31.23 0.50
N GLN A 129 37.13 31.03 0.59
CA GLN A 129 36.33 31.44 1.75
C GLN A 129 36.76 30.69 3.02
N GLN A 130 37.04 29.39 2.92
CA GLN A 130 37.55 28.61 4.06
C GLN A 130 38.90 29.13 4.56
N ALA A 131 39.80 29.44 3.62
CA ALA A 131 41.12 29.93 3.97
C ALA A 131 41.08 31.38 4.50
N VAL A 132 40.13 32.21 4.05
CA VAL A 132 39.87 33.54 4.65
C VAL A 132 39.36 33.40 6.08
N ASN A 133 38.42 32.47 6.32
CA ASN A 133 37.89 32.22 7.66
C ASN A 133 39.00 31.73 8.61
N TYR A 134 39.85 30.80 8.15
CA TYR A 134 41.01 30.33 8.92
C TYR A 134 41.99 31.46 9.29
N ILE A 135 42.25 32.39 8.37
CA ILE A 135 43.14 33.53 8.60
C ILE A 135 42.57 34.53 9.63
N ASN A 136 41.24 34.68 9.66
CA ASN A 136 40.54 35.65 10.50
C ASN A 136 40.07 35.06 11.84
N ASP A 137 40.25 33.75 12.06
CA ASP A 137 39.88 33.08 13.29
C ASP A 137 40.77 33.54 14.46
N PRO A 138 40.20 34.06 15.56
CA PRO A 138 40.96 34.49 16.74
C PRO A 138 41.77 33.35 17.39
N ASP A 139 41.41 32.08 17.18
CA ASP A 139 42.12 30.93 17.72
C ASP A 139 43.30 30.50 16.82
N THR A 140 43.43 31.05 15.62
CA THR A 140 44.55 30.75 14.72
C THR A 140 45.80 31.52 15.10
N SER A 141 46.90 30.80 15.32
CA SER A 141 48.18 31.43 15.68
C SER A 141 48.68 32.39 14.59
N VAL A 142 49.30 33.49 15.00
CA VAL A 142 49.84 34.53 14.09
C VAL A 142 50.77 33.94 13.03
N LYS A 143 51.57 32.92 13.38
CA LYS A 143 52.46 32.26 12.41
C LYS A 143 51.68 31.52 11.32
N ASN A 144 50.60 30.84 11.70
CA ASN A 144 49.78 30.08 10.76
C ASN A 144 48.94 31.00 9.87
N SER A 145 48.43 32.10 10.41
CA SER A 145 47.68 33.08 9.60
C SER A 145 48.58 33.79 8.58
N ILE A 146 49.83 34.10 8.94
CA ILE A 146 50.83 34.63 7.99
C ILE A 146 51.17 33.60 6.91
N GLY A 147 51.40 32.33 7.29
CA GLY A 147 51.68 31.25 6.34
C GLY A 147 50.53 31.04 5.34
N ALA A 148 49.30 31.06 5.82
CA ALA A 148 48.10 30.96 4.97
C ALA A 148 47.95 32.16 4.02
N LYS A 149 48.20 33.40 4.49
CA LYS A 149 48.20 34.60 3.64
C LYS A 149 49.27 34.53 2.54
N LEU A 150 50.47 34.04 2.85
CA LEU A 150 51.55 33.85 1.86
C LEU A 150 51.17 32.83 0.79
N ALA A 151 50.64 31.68 1.20
CA ALA A 151 50.20 30.64 0.28
C ALA A 151 49.07 31.14 -0.66
N MET A 152 48.16 31.98 -0.17
CA MET A 152 47.16 32.63 -1.01
C MET A 152 47.79 33.60 -2.02
N MET A 153 48.73 34.44 -1.58
CA MET A 153 49.41 35.38 -2.46
C MET A 153 50.18 34.68 -3.58
N ASP A 154 50.80 33.54 -3.28
CA ASP A 154 51.53 32.75 -4.28
C ASP A 154 50.57 32.12 -5.29
N LYS A 155 49.42 31.59 -4.85
CA LYS A 155 48.37 31.08 -5.76
C LYS A 155 47.79 32.16 -6.67
N ILE A 156 47.57 33.38 -6.15
CA ILE A 156 47.08 34.51 -6.96
C ILE A 156 48.11 34.88 -8.03
N LYS A 157 49.40 34.93 -7.67
CA LYS A 157 50.49 35.21 -8.62
C LYS A 157 50.68 34.10 -9.66
N GLU A 158 50.39 32.85 -9.31
CA GLU A 158 50.42 31.72 -10.26
C GLU A 158 49.26 31.79 -11.25
N GLN A 159 48.06 32.21 -10.81
CA GLN A 159 46.93 32.45 -11.69
C GLN A 159 47.16 33.62 -12.66
N ASP A 160 47.76 34.72 -12.20
CA ASP A 160 48.07 35.89 -13.05
C ASP A 160 49.16 35.61 -14.11
N LYS A 161 49.86 34.49 -14.02
CA LYS A 161 50.90 34.06 -14.99
C LYS A 161 50.37 33.12 -16.08
N GLN A 162 49.13 32.64 -15.98
CA GLN A 162 48.47 31.85 -17.02
C GLN A 162 47.62 32.73 -17.93
#